data_AF-A0A7X3PWW2-F1
#
_entry.id   AF-A0A7X3PWW2-F1
#
_cell.length_a   1.000
_cell.length_b   1.000
_cell.length_c   1.000
_cell.angle_alpha   90.00
_cell.angle_beta   90.00
_cell.angle_gamma   90.00
#
_symmetry.space_group_name_H-M   'P 1'
#
loop_
_entity.id
_entity.type
_entity.pdbx_description
1 polymer ?
#
loop_
_entity_poly.entity_id
_entity_poly.type
_entity_poly.pdbx_seq_one_letter_code
_entity_poly.pdbx_strand_id
1 'polypeptide(L)'
;MDREREKRMMIGGWYRQDSDFVLLYRPTGHADPFLCAWLDLTARSPETQHGRSAEAIFTTLANPKAPGLCMKCHSVDAQVGQRKRIHWSAARPVPHERKATRFAHKVHFSLLDDKGCLTCHTLNPEAEVMASFKDADPLTFTSSFRAMKKTVCTTCHTSDRVEDTCLTCHNYHLGTVSTVLSKAPLTVSSP
;
A
#
# COMPACT_ATOMS: atom_id res chain seq x y z
N MET A 1 -34.69 -23.88 -11.29
CA MET A 1 -33.53 -22.99 -11.12
C MET A 1 -33.74 -21.81 -12.06
N ASP A 2 -34.06 -20.63 -11.53
CA ASP A 2 -34.60 -19.50 -12.29
C ASP A 2 -33.48 -18.61 -12.86
N ARG A 3 -33.26 -18.68 -14.18
CA ARG A 3 -32.16 -18.05 -14.93
C ARG A 3 -32.17 -16.52 -14.90
N GLU A 4 -33.33 -15.89 -14.65
CA GLU A 4 -33.44 -14.44 -14.60
C GLU A 4 -32.92 -13.86 -13.27
N ARG A 5 -32.92 -14.65 -12.18
CA ARG A 5 -32.27 -14.24 -10.91
C ARG A 5 -30.75 -14.35 -10.98
N GLU A 6 -30.21 -15.39 -11.62
CA GLU A 6 -28.76 -15.50 -11.88
C GLU A 6 -28.24 -14.31 -12.71
N LYS A 7 -29.02 -13.80 -13.66
CA LYS A 7 -28.68 -12.55 -14.38
C LYS A 7 -28.61 -11.33 -13.47
N ARG A 8 -29.53 -11.17 -12.51
CA ARG A 8 -29.46 -10.11 -11.48
C ARG A 8 -28.25 -10.27 -10.53
N MET A 9 -27.71 -11.48 -10.39
CA MET A 9 -26.49 -11.72 -9.59
C MET A 9 -25.20 -11.21 -10.25
N MET A 10 -25.24 -10.83 -11.54
CA MET A 10 -24.07 -10.32 -12.26
C MET A 10 -23.62 -8.93 -11.78
N ILE A 11 -24.49 -8.19 -11.08
CA ILE A 11 -24.25 -6.83 -10.56
C ILE A 11 -23.90 -6.79 -9.07
N GLY A 12 -23.86 -7.95 -8.37
CA GLY A 12 -23.59 -8.05 -6.93
C GLY A 12 -24.75 -7.60 -6.03
N GLY A 13 -24.52 -7.60 -4.71
CA GLY A 13 -25.49 -7.18 -3.69
C GLY A 13 -26.10 -8.32 -2.86
N TRP A 14 -27.11 -7.97 -2.06
CA TRP A 14 -27.85 -8.91 -1.22
C TRP A 14 -28.89 -9.68 -2.02
N TYR A 15 -28.98 -10.99 -1.77
CA TYR A 15 -29.99 -11.84 -2.38
C TYR A 15 -30.44 -12.94 -1.41
N ARG A 16 -31.71 -13.32 -1.51
CA ARG A 16 -32.23 -14.48 -0.80
C ARG A 16 -32.07 -15.73 -1.67
N GLN A 17 -31.47 -16.76 -1.11
CA GLN A 17 -31.46 -18.09 -1.69
C GLN A 17 -32.76 -18.79 -1.29
N ASP A 18 -33.64 -19.06 -2.27
CA ASP A 18 -35.00 -19.55 -2.01
C ASP A 18 -35.05 -21.04 -1.64
N SER A 19 -33.98 -21.81 -1.90
CA SER A 19 -33.91 -23.24 -1.55
C SER A 19 -33.87 -23.50 -0.05
N ASP A 20 -33.31 -22.56 0.70
CA ASP A 20 -32.88 -22.67 2.09
C ASP A 20 -33.22 -21.40 2.89
N PHE A 21 -33.87 -20.43 2.26
CA PHE A 21 -34.31 -19.16 2.84
C PHE A 21 -33.18 -18.36 3.50
N VAL A 22 -31.95 -18.49 3.00
CA VAL A 22 -30.75 -17.80 3.50
C VAL A 22 -30.58 -16.46 2.79
N LEU A 23 -30.19 -15.42 3.53
CA LEU A 23 -29.77 -14.14 2.96
C LEU A 23 -28.25 -14.15 2.74
N LEU A 24 -27.83 -13.95 1.51
CA LEU A 24 -26.43 -13.96 1.09
C LEU A 24 -26.02 -12.62 0.49
N TYR A 25 -24.74 -12.27 0.60
CA TYR A 25 -24.14 -11.11 -0.04
C TYR A 25 -23.13 -11.54 -1.09
N ARG A 26 -23.23 -10.98 -2.30
CA ARG A 26 -22.24 -11.13 -3.37
C ARG A 26 -21.48 -9.82 -3.57
N PRO A 27 -20.14 -9.80 -3.46
CA PRO A 27 -19.37 -8.59 -3.74
C PRO A 27 -19.59 -8.11 -5.19
N THR A 28 -19.66 -6.79 -5.37
CA THR A 28 -19.80 -6.15 -6.67
C THR A 28 -18.50 -6.11 -7.48
N GLY A 29 -17.34 -6.23 -6.83
CA GLY A 29 -16.02 -6.23 -7.46
C GLY A 29 -14.88 -5.93 -6.47
N HIS A 30 -13.70 -5.59 -7.00
CA HIS A 30 -12.62 -5.01 -6.19
C HIS A 30 -13.07 -3.66 -5.61
N ALA A 31 -12.72 -3.39 -4.36
CA ALA A 31 -13.18 -2.23 -3.61
C ALA A 31 -14.72 -2.12 -3.47
N ASP A 32 -15.39 -3.26 -3.29
CA ASP A 32 -16.81 -3.32 -2.95
C ASP A 32 -17.14 -2.41 -1.75
N PRO A 33 -18.01 -1.39 -1.89
CA PRO A 33 -18.20 -0.37 -0.87
C PRO A 33 -18.72 -0.92 0.47
N PHE A 34 -19.61 -1.91 0.41
CA PHE A 34 -20.16 -2.52 1.62
C PHE A 34 -19.09 -3.28 2.39
N LEU A 35 -18.34 -4.17 1.73
CA LEU A 35 -17.29 -4.93 2.40
C LEU A 35 -16.17 -4.04 2.95
N CYS A 36 -15.71 -3.06 2.18
CA CYS A 36 -14.69 -2.11 2.66
C CYS A 36 -15.18 -1.34 3.88
N ALA A 37 -16.40 -0.78 3.83
CA ALA A 37 -16.97 -0.03 4.95
C ALA A 37 -17.19 -0.92 6.19
N TRP A 38 -17.62 -2.15 6.00
CA TRP A 38 -17.90 -3.07 7.10
C TRP A 38 -16.61 -3.57 7.77
N LEU A 39 -15.58 -3.90 6.98
CA LEU A 39 -14.24 -4.18 7.47
C LEU A 39 -13.66 -3.00 8.25
N ASP A 40 -13.76 -1.79 7.71
CA ASP A 40 -13.28 -0.58 8.37
C ASP A 40 -14.03 -0.25 9.67
N LEU A 41 -15.34 -0.48 9.72
CA LEU A 41 -16.17 -0.24 10.90
C LEU A 41 -15.78 -1.22 12.02
N THR A 42 -15.68 -2.49 11.67
CA THR A 42 -15.39 -3.58 12.62
C THR A 42 -13.96 -3.53 13.12
N ALA A 43 -13.00 -3.17 12.27
CA ALA A 43 -11.60 -2.93 12.63
C ALA A 43 -11.42 -1.81 13.68
N ARG A 44 -12.29 -0.79 13.65
CA ARG A 44 -12.17 0.41 14.50
C ARG A 44 -12.94 0.33 15.81
N SER A 45 -13.68 -0.75 16.04
CA SER A 45 -14.59 -0.88 17.17
C SER A 45 -13.83 -1.08 18.49
N PRO A 46 -14.15 -0.32 19.55
CA PRO A 46 -13.49 -0.44 20.85
C PRO A 46 -13.92 -1.73 21.57
N GLU A 47 -13.07 -2.24 22.47
CA GLU A 47 -13.29 -3.44 23.27
C GLU A 47 -14.42 -3.24 24.31
N THR A 48 -15.66 -3.23 23.82
CA THR A 48 -16.90 -3.22 24.59
C THR A 48 -17.70 -4.49 24.26
N GLN A 49 -18.86 -4.71 24.88
CA GLN A 49 -19.74 -5.83 24.51
C GLN A 49 -20.06 -5.85 23.00
N HIS A 50 -20.29 -4.68 22.39
CA HIS A 50 -20.49 -4.54 20.95
C HIS A 50 -19.17 -4.72 20.18
N GLY A 51 -18.05 -4.39 20.80
CA GLY A 51 -16.69 -4.64 20.29
C GLY A 51 -16.38 -6.11 20.07
N ARG A 52 -16.88 -7.02 20.92
CA ARG A 52 -16.66 -8.47 20.73
C ARG A 52 -17.36 -8.99 19.48
N SER A 53 -18.57 -8.52 19.20
CA SER A 53 -19.27 -8.84 17.94
C SER A 53 -18.57 -8.24 16.73
N ALA A 54 -18.07 -7.01 16.85
CA ALA A 54 -17.30 -6.36 15.79
C ALA A 54 -16.01 -7.11 15.48
N GLU A 55 -15.25 -7.53 16.48
CA GLU A 55 -14.02 -8.31 16.28
C GLU A 55 -14.33 -9.66 15.60
N ALA A 56 -15.38 -10.38 16.02
CA ALA A 56 -15.76 -11.64 15.39
C ALA A 56 -16.11 -11.47 13.89
N ILE A 57 -16.82 -10.39 13.55
CA ILE A 57 -17.12 -10.04 12.16
C ILE A 57 -15.82 -9.70 11.41
N PHE A 58 -14.95 -8.87 12.00
CA PHE A 58 -13.68 -8.50 11.42
C PHE A 58 -12.84 -9.74 11.12
N THR A 59 -12.62 -10.61 12.10
CA THR A 59 -11.86 -11.87 11.94
C THR A 59 -12.43 -12.75 10.82
N THR A 60 -13.76 -12.81 10.70
CA THR A 60 -14.43 -13.61 9.66
C THR A 60 -14.16 -13.04 8.27
N LEU A 61 -14.30 -11.73 8.08
CA LEU A 61 -14.14 -11.08 6.77
C LEU A 61 -12.68 -10.82 6.38
N ALA A 62 -11.80 -10.67 7.36
CA ALA A 62 -10.36 -10.51 7.18
C ALA A 62 -9.67 -11.85 6.89
N ASN A 63 -10.37 -12.98 7.06
CA ASN A 63 -9.78 -14.29 6.84
C ASN A 63 -9.24 -14.44 5.41
N PRO A 64 -8.05 -15.03 5.19
CA PRO A 64 -7.50 -15.28 3.85
C PRO A 64 -8.34 -16.18 2.94
N LYS A 65 -9.39 -16.82 3.48
CA LYS A 65 -10.37 -17.63 2.73
C LYS A 65 -11.75 -16.96 2.65
N ALA A 66 -11.90 -15.74 3.18
CA ALA A 66 -13.15 -15.00 3.15
C ALA A 66 -13.51 -14.54 1.73
N PRO A 67 -14.81 -14.34 1.43
CA PRO A 67 -15.25 -13.67 0.21
C PRO A 67 -14.56 -12.31 0.04
N GLY A 68 -14.01 -12.07 -1.16
CA GLY A 68 -13.28 -10.83 -1.49
C GLY A 68 -11.76 -10.90 -1.29
N LEU A 69 -11.26 -11.82 -0.43
CA LEU A 69 -9.82 -12.06 -0.22
C LEU A 69 -9.00 -10.79 0.09
N CYS A 70 -9.64 -9.78 0.68
CA CYS A 70 -9.10 -8.43 0.81
C CYS A 70 -7.71 -8.42 1.49
N MET A 71 -7.54 -9.21 2.55
CA MET A 71 -6.33 -9.23 3.37
C MET A 71 -5.17 -10.02 2.75
N LYS A 72 -5.36 -10.62 1.56
CA LYS A 72 -4.22 -11.14 0.78
C LYS A 72 -3.37 -10.02 0.18
N CYS A 73 -3.96 -8.85 -0.02
CA CYS A 73 -3.31 -7.70 -0.66
C CYS A 73 -3.21 -6.48 0.25
N HIS A 74 -4.13 -6.34 1.21
CA HIS A 74 -4.18 -5.19 2.12
C HIS A 74 -3.74 -5.59 3.52
N SER A 75 -2.65 -4.96 4.02
CA SER A 75 -2.18 -5.17 5.38
C SER A 75 -3.11 -4.55 6.41
N VAL A 76 -3.01 -5.05 7.64
CA VAL A 76 -3.74 -4.56 8.80
C VAL A 76 -2.74 -4.22 9.88
N ASP A 77 -2.79 -3.00 10.38
CA ASP A 77 -1.87 -2.52 11.41
C ASP A 77 -2.66 -2.26 12.71
N ALA A 78 -2.11 -2.69 13.84
CA ALA A 78 -2.64 -2.38 15.15
C ALA A 78 -2.45 -0.89 15.47
N GLN A 79 -3.43 -0.31 16.15
CA GLN A 79 -3.42 1.05 16.63
C GLN A 79 -3.65 1.07 18.14
N VAL A 80 -3.39 2.23 18.75
CA VAL A 80 -3.69 2.49 20.17
C VAL A 80 -5.16 2.17 20.47
N GLY A 81 -5.41 1.46 21.58
CA GLY A 81 -6.75 1.08 22.03
C GLY A 81 -7.33 -0.12 21.29
N GLN A 82 -6.49 -1.08 20.86
CA GLN A 82 -6.87 -2.32 20.15
C GLN A 82 -7.62 -2.13 18.81
N ARG A 83 -7.64 -0.90 18.29
CA ARG A 83 -8.20 -0.59 16.98
C ARG A 83 -7.24 -1.08 15.91
N LYS A 84 -7.76 -1.43 14.74
CA LYS A 84 -6.98 -1.87 13.59
C LYS A 84 -7.18 -0.90 12.44
N ARG A 85 -6.14 -0.70 11.63
CA ARG A 85 -6.17 0.10 10.41
C ARG A 85 -5.88 -0.79 9.21
N ILE A 86 -6.76 -0.75 8.23
CA ILE A 86 -6.55 -1.46 6.97
C ILE A 86 -5.89 -0.51 5.98
N HIS A 87 -4.83 -0.96 5.33
CA HIS A 87 -4.10 -0.19 4.33
C HIS A 87 -4.64 -0.47 2.92
N TRP A 88 -5.77 0.18 2.58
CA TRP A 88 -6.41 0.07 1.27
C TRP A 88 -5.57 0.65 0.12
N SER A 89 -4.64 1.55 0.43
CA SER A 89 -3.72 2.14 -0.53
C SER A 89 -2.28 1.76 -0.20
N ALA A 90 -1.49 1.51 -1.24
CA ALA A 90 -0.05 1.37 -1.10
C ALA A 90 0.58 2.62 -0.47
N ALA A 91 1.73 2.44 0.18
CA ALA A 91 2.50 3.54 0.75
C ALA A 91 2.77 4.60 -0.33
N ARG A 92 2.35 5.85 -0.05
CA ARG A 92 2.63 7.00 -0.90
C ARG A 92 3.70 7.86 -0.24
N PRO A 93 4.64 8.45 -1.00
CA PRO A 93 5.52 9.47 -0.47
C PRO A 93 4.70 10.59 0.16
N VAL A 94 5.07 11.01 1.38
CA VAL A 94 4.46 12.18 2.00
C VAL A 94 4.83 13.40 1.17
N PRO A 95 3.86 14.23 0.71
CA PRO A 95 4.17 15.45 0.00
C PRO A 95 5.15 16.30 0.79
N HIS A 96 6.18 16.82 0.12
CA HIS A 96 7.24 17.67 0.70
C HIS A 96 8.22 16.99 1.68
N GLU A 97 8.08 15.69 1.95
CA GLU A 97 9.16 14.92 2.61
C GLU A 97 10.08 14.32 1.56
N ARG A 98 11.26 14.95 1.38
CA ARG A 98 12.33 14.38 0.57
C ARG A 98 13.14 13.38 1.41
N LYS A 99 13.14 12.12 0.99
CA LYS A 99 14.04 11.09 1.55
C LYS A 99 15.49 11.45 1.27
N ALA A 100 16.40 10.98 2.12
CA ALA A 100 17.85 11.20 1.97
C ALA A 100 18.40 10.69 0.63
N THR A 101 17.77 9.66 0.08
CA THR A 101 18.06 9.11 -1.24
C THR A 101 16.87 9.25 -2.17
N ARG A 102 17.15 9.45 -3.45
CA ARG A 102 16.16 9.43 -4.54
C ARG A 102 16.45 8.28 -5.48
N PHE A 103 15.39 7.62 -5.92
CA PHE A 103 15.43 6.64 -7.00
C PHE A 103 14.12 6.72 -7.77
N ALA A 104 14.21 6.68 -9.10
CA ALA A 104 13.05 6.70 -9.98
C ALA A 104 13.09 5.46 -10.89
N HIS A 105 12.18 4.51 -10.66
CA HIS A 105 12.04 3.33 -11.51
C HIS A 105 11.86 3.71 -12.99
N LYS A 106 11.04 4.72 -13.27
CA LYS A 106 10.67 5.14 -14.63
C LYS A 106 11.86 5.40 -15.55
N VAL A 107 12.92 6.04 -15.05
CA VAL A 107 14.09 6.39 -15.89
C VAL A 107 14.99 5.18 -16.17
N HIS A 108 14.82 4.08 -15.44
CA HIS A 108 15.58 2.84 -15.58
C HIS A 108 14.81 1.75 -16.34
N PHE A 109 13.54 1.98 -16.70
CA PHE A 109 12.71 0.95 -17.33
C PHE A 109 13.23 0.49 -18.70
N SER A 110 13.93 1.36 -19.44
CA SER A 110 14.58 0.96 -20.70
C SER A 110 15.76 -0.01 -20.52
N LEU A 111 16.25 -0.21 -19.28
CA LEU A 111 17.31 -1.16 -18.93
C LEU A 111 16.75 -2.54 -18.55
N LEU A 112 15.43 -2.69 -18.44
CA LEU A 112 14.81 -3.96 -18.11
C LEU A 112 14.84 -4.88 -19.33
N ASP A 113 15.58 -5.97 -19.23
CA ASP A 113 15.58 -7.08 -20.16
C ASP A 113 14.66 -8.21 -19.64
N ASP A 114 14.86 -9.45 -20.10
CA ASP A 114 14.09 -10.61 -19.68
C ASP A 114 14.19 -10.89 -18.16
N LYS A 115 15.19 -10.33 -17.46
CA LYS A 115 15.29 -10.43 -15.99
C LYS A 115 14.33 -9.49 -15.26
N GLY A 116 13.79 -8.48 -15.95
CA GLY A 116 12.85 -7.51 -15.40
C GLY A 116 13.36 -6.87 -14.11
N CYS A 117 12.56 -6.94 -13.04
CA CYS A 117 12.92 -6.38 -11.73
C CYS A 117 14.25 -6.92 -11.18
N LEU A 118 14.65 -8.14 -11.58
CA LEU A 118 15.87 -8.81 -11.12
C LEU A 118 17.15 -8.22 -11.72
N THR A 119 17.04 -7.29 -12.67
CA THR A 119 18.18 -6.49 -13.14
C THR A 119 18.80 -5.68 -12.01
N CYS A 120 17.99 -5.16 -11.07
CA CYS A 120 18.47 -4.38 -9.92
C CYS A 120 18.20 -5.06 -8.58
N HIS A 121 17.12 -5.83 -8.47
CA HIS A 121 16.74 -6.48 -7.21
C HIS A 121 17.26 -7.90 -7.11
N THR A 122 17.71 -8.27 -5.90
CA THR A 122 17.97 -9.67 -5.56
C THR A 122 16.83 -10.18 -4.68
N LEU A 123 16.25 -11.32 -5.05
CA LEU A 123 15.26 -11.99 -4.20
C LEU A 123 15.90 -12.43 -2.89
N ASN A 124 15.13 -12.34 -1.81
CA ASN A 124 15.46 -12.91 -0.52
C ASN A 124 14.67 -14.23 -0.35
N PRO A 125 15.25 -15.40 -0.69
CA PRO A 125 14.54 -16.68 -0.59
C PRO A 125 14.22 -17.06 0.86
N GLU A 126 14.91 -16.45 1.83
CA GLU A 126 14.69 -16.65 3.27
C GLU A 126 13.55 -15.76 3.80
N ALA A 127 13.00 -14.85 2.98
CA ALA A 127 11.93 -13.96 3.42
C ALA A 127 10.59 -14.69 3.50
N GLU A 128 10.07 -14.85 4.71
CA GLU A 128 8.69 -15.30 4.94
C GLU A 128 7.71 -14.12 4.82
N VAL A 129 7.58 -13.54 3.62
CA VAL A 129 6.76 -12.33 3.42
C VAL A 129 5.31 -12.53 3.85
N MET A 130 4.76 -13.72 3.65
CA MET A 130 3.40 -14.04 4.09
C MET A 130 3.29 -14.13 5.63
N ALA A 131 4.37 -14.40 6.35
CA ALA A 131 4.37 -14.38 7.82
C ALA A 131 4.22 -12.97 8.36
N SER A 132 4.74 -11.95 7.66
CA SER A 132 4.59 -10.53 8.01
C SER A 132 3.15 -9.99 7.93
N PHE A 133 2.20 -10.80 7.44
CA PHE A 133 0.77 -10.46 7.45
C PHE A 133 -0.01 -11.27 8.50
N LYS A 134 0.67 -12.07 9.33
CA LYS A 134 0.03 -12.87 10.40
C LYS A 134 -0.25 -12.04 11.65
N ASP A 135 0.66 -11.13 11.97
CA ASP A 135 0.45 -10.12 13.00
C ASP A 135 0.02 -8.80 12.36
N ALA A 136 -0.40 -7.87 13.22
CA ALA A 136 -0.75 -6.53 12.82
C ALA A 136 0.35 -5.52 13.19
N ASP A 137 1.61 -5.96 13.27
CA ASP A 137 2.73 -5.10 13.62
C ASP A 137 3.53 -4.74 12.36
N PRO A 138 3.46 -3.49 11.88
CA PRO A 138 4.20 -3.08 10.67
C PRO A 138 5.73 -3.19 10.83
N LEU A 139 6.25 -3.32 12.06
CA LEU A 139 7.68 -3.43 12.33
C LEU A 139 8.23 -4.84 12.08
N THR A 140 7.38 -5.86 11.93
CA THR A 140 7.79 -7.25 11.65
C THR A 140 7.87 -7.54 10.14
N PHE A 141 7.57 -6.55 9.29
CA PHE A 141 7.56 -6.73 7.85
C PHE A 141 8.93 -7.10 7.28
N THR A 142 8.96 -8.20 6.54
CA THR A 142 10.13 -8.68 5.81
C THR A 142 9.87 -8.63 4.30
N SER A 143 10.77 -7.95 3.58
CA SER A 143 10.70 -7.81 2.12
C SER A 143 11.13 -9.09 1.39
N SER A 144 10.45 -9.42 0.28
CA SER A 144 10.87 -10.48 -0.67
C SER A 144 12.18 -10.14 -1.39
N PHE A 145 12.69 -8.92 -1.24
CA PHE A 145 13.94 -8.46 -1.83
C PHE A 145 14.96 -8.18 -0.74
N ARG A 146 16.22 -8.54 -1.00
CA ARG A 146 17.34 -8.11 -0.16
C ARG A 146 17.49 -6.60 -0.24
N ALA A 147 18.03 -6.00 0.82
CA ALA A 147 18.35 -4.57 0.83
C ALA A 147 19.29 -4.21 -0.33
N MET A 148 18.95 -3.15 -1.07
CA MET A 148 19.75 -2.65 -2.18
C MET A 148 21.11 -2.14 -1.68
N LYS A 149 22.18 -2.55 -2.35
CA LYS A 149 23.54 -2.07 -2.08
C LYS A 149 23.90 -0.94 -3.04
N LYS A 150 24.69 0.03 -2.56
CA LYS A 150 25.25 1.11 -3.39
C LYS A 150 25.95 0.58 -4.65
N THR A 151 26.61 -0.57 -4.53
CA THR A 151 27.33 -1.23 -5.63
C THR A 151 26.45 -1.54 -6.83
N VAL A 152 25.14 -1.77 -6.65
CA VAL A 152 24.19 -1.97 -7.77
C VAL A 152 24.13 -0.70 -8.62
N CYS A 153 23.98 0.47 -7.98
CA CYS A 153 23.90 1.75 -8.68
C CYS A 153 25.19 2.09 -9.42
N THR A 154 26.34 1.85 -8.79
CA THR A 154 27.66 2.17 -9.36
C THR A 154 28.13 1.19 -10.43
N THR A 155 27.33 0.17 -10.80
CA THR A 155 27.62 -0.65 -11.99
C THR A 155 27.30 0.08 -13.29
N CYS A 156 26.39 1.05 -13.25
CA CYS A 156 26.00 1.89 -14.39
C CYS A 156 26.37 3.36 -14.20
N HIS A 157 26.28 3.88 -12.96
CA HIS A 157 26.73 5.22 -12.61
C HIS A 157 28.21 5.22 -12.28
N THR A 158 29.00 5.43 -13.32
CA THR A 158 30.46 5.53 -13.29
C THR A 158 30.89 6.77 -14.04
N SER A 159 32.03 7.33 -13.65
CA SER A 159 32.59 8.55 -14.26
C SER A 159 32.73 8.50 -15.79
N ASP A 160 32.81 7.31 -16.38
CA ASP A 160 32.95 7.05 -17.82
C ASP A 160 31.63 6.78 -18.57
N ARG A 161 30.48 6.67 -17.88
CA ARG A 161 29.20 6.31 -18.53
C ARG A 161 28.05 7.24 -18.18
N VAL A 162 27.74 7.36 -16.90
CA VAL A 162 26.61 8.13 -16.39
C VAL A 162 27.07 8.85 -15.15
N GLU A 163 26.84 10.16 -15.11
CA GLU A 163 27.26 11.04 -14.02
C GLU A 163 27.02 10.38 -12.63
N ASP A 164 28.07 10.37 -11.81
CA ASP A 164 28.16 9.63 -10.56
C ASP A 164 28.46 10.54 -9.35
N THR A 165 27.98 11.78 -9.41
CA THR A 165 28.13 12.73 -8.30
C THR A 165 27.26 12.36 -7.09
N CYS A 166 27.61 12.84 -5.90
CA CYS A 166 26.84 12.60 -4.67
C CYS A 166 25.36 12.99 -4.80
N LEU A 167 25.08 14.05 -5.56
CA LEU A 167 23.73 14.59 -5.79
C LEU A 167 22.91 13.74 -6.77
N THR A 168 23.52 12.78 -7.46
CA THR A 168 22.81 11.81 -8.29
C THR A 168 21.83 11.00 -7.44
N CYS A 169 22.33 10.44 -6.33
CA CYS A 169 21.56 9.59 -5.42
C CYS A 169 20.99 10.35 -4.22
N HIS A 170 21.69 11.36 -3.69
CA HIS A 170 21.33 12.00 -2.43
C HIS A 170 20.61 13.34 -2.59
N ASN A 171 19.60 13.56 -1.76
CA ASN A 171 19.01 14.88 -1.55
C ASN A 171 19.72 15.55 -0.37
N TYR A 172 20.19 16.79 -0.54
CA TYR A 172 20.82 17.55 0.55
C TYR A 172 19.79 18.34 1.39
N HIS A 173 18.74 18.84 0.74
CA HIS A 173 17.66 19.55 1.41
C HIS A 173 16.51 18.58 1.69
N LEU A 174 16.47 18.08 2.92
CA LEU A 174 15.44 17.19 3.42
C LEU A 174 14.27 18.01 3.97
N GLY A 175 13.05 17.51 3.80
CA GLY A 175 11.83 18.17 4.30
C GLY A 175 11.43 19.46 3.58
N THR A 176 10.61 20.27 4.25
CA THR A 176 10.07 21.55 3.76
C THR A 176 11.12 22.66 3.81
N VAL A 177 11.62 23.07 2.64
CA VAL A 177 12.44 24.27 2.51
C VAL A 177 11.53 25.48 2.35
N SER A 178 11.40 26.28 3.41
CA SER A 178 10.77 27.61 3.31
C SER A 178 11.79 28.59 2.78
N THR A 179 11.68 28.97 1.51
CA THR A 179 12.46 30.09 0.98
C THR A 179 11.86 31.37 1.55
N VAL A 180 12.57 32.00 2.49
CA VAL A 180 12.28 33.38 2.86
C VAL A 180 12.62 34.22 1.64
N LEU A 181 11.61 34.57 0.83
CA LEU A 181 11.74 35.58 -0.20
C LEU A 181 12.08 36.87 0.52
N SER A 182 13.36 37.25 0.49
CA SER A 182 13.80 38.58 0.90
C SER A 182 12.97 39.57 0.10
N LYS A 183 12.08 40.32 0.78
CA LYS A 183 11.45 41.51 0.21
C LYS A 183 12.56 42.55 -0.01
N ALA A 184 13.29 42.42 -1.11
CA ALA A 184 14.09 43.52 -1.61
C ALA A 184 13.09 44.57 -2.13
N PRO A 185 13.07 45.79 -1.57
CA PRO A 185 12.29 46.86 -2.15
C PRO A 185 12.86 47.15 -3.54
N LEU A 186 12.04 46.94 -4.57
CA LEU A 186 12.33 47.43 -5.91
C LEU A 186 12.29 48.96 -5.87
N THR A 187 13.43 49.60 -5.64
CA THR A 187 13.59 51.03 -5.90
C THR A 187 13.66 51.21 -7.41
N VAL A 188 12.51 51.46 -8.03
CA VAL A 188 12.47 52.00 -9.39
C VAL A 188 12.78 53.49 -9.28
N SER A 189 14.01 53.86 -9.60
CA SER A 189 14.37 55.25 -9.87
C SER A 189 13.87 55.61 -11.28
N SER A 190 12.78 56.38 -11.36
CA SER A 190 12.35 57.01 -12.61
C SER A 190 13.23 58.23 -12.93
N PRO A 191 13.44 58.54 -14.23
CA PRO A 191 14.31 59.61 -14.71
C PRO A 191 13.80 61.02 -14.41
#